data_AF-W5T5Z4-F1
#
_entry.id   AF-W5T5Z4-F1
#
_cell.length_a   1.000
_cell.length_b   1.000
_cell.length_c   1.000
_cell.angle_alpha   90.00
_cell.angle_beta   90.00
_cell.angle_gamma   90.00
#
_symmetry.space_group_name_H-M   'P 1'
#
loop_
_entity.id
_entity.type
_entity.pdbx_description
1 polymer ?
#
loop_
_entity_poly.entity_id
_entity_poly.type
_entity_poly.pdbx_seq_one_letter_code
_entity_poly.pdbx_strand_id
1 'polypeptide(L)'
;MNKINFILVLLLLINSCNQNNNKDKEIKSKNKRDLKATQEVQKTPEEALREKLNDTEKTNLDFLKEALGNESDFNKLLSHDEYKIKSVLEHIKSELEKCTGDNANEQKN
;
A
#
# COMPACT_ATOMS: atom_id res chain seq x y z
N MET A 1 7.26 26.40 -11.40
CA MET A 1 7.31 25.40 -12.50
C MET A 1 8.28 24.33 -12.04
N ASN A 2 7.81 23.12 -11.74
CA ASN A 2 8.57 21.86 -11.53
C ASN A 2 7.60 20.76 -11.08
N LYS A 3 6.74 20.30 -11.99
CA LYS A 3 5.75 19.23 -11.76
C LYS A 3 6.35 17.83 -12.01
N ILE A 4 7.64 17.64 -11.73
CA ILE A 4 8.41 16.50 -12.26
C ILE A 4 8.68 15.42 -11.19
N ASN A 5 8.48 15.69 -9.89
CA ASN A 5 8.89 14.72 -8.85
C ASN A 5 7.94 13.53 -8.68
N PHE A 6 6.63 13.72 -8.89
CA PHE A 6 5.65 12.63 -8.77
C PHE A 6 5.68 11.67 -9.98
N ILE A 7 6.19 12.13 -11.12
CA ILE A 7 6.27 11.33 -12.36
C ILE A 7 7.25 10.16 -12.18
N LEU A 8 8.32 10.33 -11.41
CA LEU A 8 9.33 9.28 -11.18
C LEU A 8 8.76 8.11 -10.37
N VAL A 9 7.93 8.38 -9.36
CA VAL A 9 7.23 7.36 -8.57
C VAL A 9 6.17 6.65 -9.40
N LEU A 10 5.44 7.39 -10.24
CA LEU A 10 4.44 6.80 -11.14
C LEU A 10 5.08 5.90 -12.22
N LEU A 11 6.26 6.26 -12.75
CA LEU A 11 7.00 5.46 -13.75
C LEU A 11 7.48 4.11 -13.21
N LEU A 12 7.79 4.01 -11.91
CA LEU A 12 8.19 2.75 -11.26
C LEU A 12 7.04 1.73 -11.22
N LEU A 13 5.78 2.19 -11.14
CA LEU A 13 4.60 1.33 -11.07
C LEU A 13 4.23 0.72 -12.44
N ILE A 14 4.43 1.46 -13.53
CA ILE A 14 4.02 1.05 -14.89
C ILE A 14 4.97 0.00 -15.49
N ASN A 15 6.23 -0.05 -15.07
CA ASN A 15 7.21 -1.06 -15.50
C ASN A 15 6.95 -2.48 -14.94
N SER A 16 5.93 -2.67 -14.10
CA SER A 16 5.56 -3.99 -13.55
C SER A 16 4.49 -4.75 -14.36
N CYS A 17 3.94 -4.15 -15.43
CA CYS A 17 2.99 -4.82 -16.30
C CYS A 17 3.71 -5.63 -17.40
N ASN A 18 4.10 -6.86 -17.09
CA ASN A 18 4.32 -7.90 -18.10
C ASN A 18 3.27 -9.02 -17.93
N GLN A 19 2.67 -9.40 -19.05
CA GLN A 19 1.42 -10.17 -19.16
C GLN A 19 1.46 -11.53 -18.45
N ASN A 20 0.33 -11.94 -17.87
CA ASN A 20 -0.10 -13.32 -18.08
C ASN A 20 -1.62 -13.44 -18.26
N ASN A 21 -1.96 -13.87 -19.46
CA ASN A 21 -3.30 -14.12 -19.94
C ASN A 21 -3.77 -15.44 -19.33
N ASN A 22 -4.83 -15.46 -18.52
CA ASN A 22 -5.53 -16.72 -18.22
C ASN A 22 -7.04 -16.51 -18.20
N LYS A 23 -7.58 -16.79 -19.39
CA LYS A 23 -8.93 -17.25 -19.75
C LYS A 23 -9.94 -17.44 -18.62
N ASP A 24 -11.09 -16.84 -18.86
CA ASP A 24 -12.41 -17.20 -18.36
C ASP A 24 -12.55 -18.68 -17.98
N LYS A 25 -12.81 -18.94 -16.70
CA LYS A 25 -13.45 -20.17 -16.25
C LYS A 25 -14.61 -19.84 -15.31
N GLU A 26 -15.77 -19.70 -15.96
CA GLU A 26 -17.06 -20.26 -15.58
C GLU A 26 -17.31 -20.49 -14.08
N ILE A 27 -18.15 -19.62 -13.53
CA ILE A 27 -18.77 -19.70 -12.21
C ILE A 27 -19.53 -21.02 -12.05
N LYS A 28 -19.11 -21.88 -11.12
CA LYS A 28 -19.95 -22.97 -10.60
C LYS A 28 -20.21 -22.78 -9.10
N SER A 29 -21.37 -22.19 -8.85
CA SER A 29 -22.15 -22.26 -7.62
C SER A 29 -22.20 -23.69 -7.06
N LYS A 30 -21.88 -23.84 -5.77
CA LYS A 30 -22.49 -24.79 -4.81
C LYS A 30 -21.76 -24.74 -3.47
N ASN A 31 -22.38 -24.10 -2.49
CA ASN A 31 -22.84 -24.75 -1.26
C ASN A 31 -23.16 -23.70 -0.19
N LYS A 32 -24.46 -23.57 0.06
CA LYS A 32 -25.06 -22.99 1.26
C LYS A 32 -24.53 -23.82 2.45
N ARG A 33 -23.54 -23.30 3.17
CA ARG A 33 -23.21 -23.79 4.50
C ARG A 33 -23.68 -22.74 5.49
N ASP A 34 -24.72 -23.12 6.24
CA ASP A 34 -25.05 -22.54 7.53
C ASP A 34 -23.78 -22.55 8.38
N LEU A 35 -23.12 -21.40 8.47
CA LEU A 35 -22.03 -21.17 9.39
C LEU A 35 -22.53 -20.10 10.36
N LYS A 36 -23.04 -20.57 11.50
CA LYS A 36 -23.27 -19.78 12.70
C LYS A 36 -22.06 -18.86 12.88
N ALA A 37 -22.23 -17.60 12.51
CA ALA A 37 -21.16 -16.63 12.48
C ALA A 37 -20.76 -16.32 13.93
N THR A 38 -19.76 -17.04 14.43
CA THR A 38 -18.89 -16.48 15.44
C THR A 38 -18.28 -15.25 14.77
N GLN A 39 -18.77 -14.09 15.18
CA GLN A 39 -18.35 -12.79 14.67
C GLN A 39 -16.95 -12.49 15.25
N GLU A 40 -15.96 -13.30 14.88
CA GLU A 40 -14.58 -12.87 14.92
C GLU A 40 -14.50 -11.74 13.89
N VAL A 41 -14.33 -10.52 14.37
CA VAL A 41 -14.11 -9.35 13.53
C VAL A 41 -12.95 -9.69 12.61
N GLN A 42 -13.24 -10.01 11.34
CA GLN A 42 -12.20 -10.26 10.36
C GLN A 42 -11.41 -8.95 10.23
N LYS A 43 -10.14 -8.98 10.64
CA LYS A 43 -9.24 -7.84 10.52
C LYS A 43 -9.14 -7.43 9.06
N THR A 44 -9.17 -6.14 8.81
CA THR A 44 -8.89 -5.59 7.48
C THR A 44 -7.44 -5.91 7.07
N PRO A 45 -7.12 -5.92 5.77
CA PRO A 45 -5.73 -6.08 5.32
C PRO A 45 -4.78 -5.06 5.95
N GLU A 46 -5.25 -3.82 6.18
CA GLU A 46 -4.48 -2.78 6.86
C GLU A 46 -4.20 -3.14 8.32
N GLU A 47 -5.22 -3.53 9.09
CA GLU A 47 -5.06 -3.93 10.49
C GLU A 47 -4.12 -5.13 10.63
N ALA A 48 -4.28 -6.13 9.77
CA ALA A 48 -3.42 -7.32 9.74
C ALA A 48 -1.97 -6.97 9.39
N LEU A 49 -1.73 -5.97 8.52
CA LEU A 49 -0.39 -5.47 8.23
C LEU A 49 0.17 -4.70 9.43
N ARG A 50 -0.60 -3.77 10.01
CA ARG A 50 -0.18 -2.91 11.13
C ARG A 50 0.30 -3.68 12.36
N GLU A 51 -0.26 -4.85 12.62
CA GLU A 51 0.18 -5.73 13.72
C GLU A 51 1.61 -6.25 13.54
N LYS A 52 2.13 -6.25 12.31
CA LYS A 52 3.45 -6.74 11.96
C LYS A 52 4.47 -5.62 11.70
N LEU A 53 4.03 -4.38 11.83
CA LEU A 53 4.86 -3.19 11.65
C LEU A 53 5.34 -2.67 13.00
N ASN A 54 6.56 -2.14 13.02
CA ASN A 54 7.03 -1.30 14.12
C ASN A 54 6.41 0.11 14.03
N ASP A 55 6.62 0.94 15.04
CA ASP A 55 5.93 2.24 15.11
C ASP A 55 6.38 3.22 14.02
N THR A 56 7.65 3.18 13.60
CA THR A 56 8.14 3.99 12.48
C THR A 56 7.52 3.55 11.15
N GLU A 57 7.41 2.25 10.92
CA GLU A 57 6.75 1.69 9.73
C GLU A 57 5.27 2.07 9.69
N LYS A 58 4.56 2.05 10.83
CA LYS A 58 3.16 2.49 10.91
C LYS A 58 3.02 3.97 10.54
N THR A 59 3.86 4.84 11.09
CA THR A 59 3.85 6.27 10.74
C THR A 59 4.12 6.50 9.25
N ASN A 60 5.05 5.76 8.65
CA ASN A 60 5.31 5.87 7.22
C ASN A 60 4.18 5.29 6.36
N LEU A 61 3.43 4.31 6.88
CA LEU A 61 2.24 3.78 6.20
C LEU A 61 1.12 4.81 6.22
N ASP A 62 0.92 5.51 7.35
CA ASP A 62 0.00 6.63 7.47
C ASP A 62 0.34 7.75 6.48
N PHE A 63 1.63 8.14 6.43
CA PHE A 63 2.15 9.09 5.46
C PHE A 63 1.84 8.70 4.01
N LEU A 64 2.13 7.44 3.64
CA LEU A 64 1.86 6.95 2.29
C LEU A 64 0.36 6.91 1.96
N LYS A 65 -0.47 6.52 2.93
CA LYS A 65 -1.94 6.50 2.78
C LYS A 65 -2.48 7.90 2.50
N GLU A 66 -2.02 8.90 3.26
CA GLU A 66 -2.38 10.30 3.05
C GLU A 66 -1.90 10.81 1.69
N ALA A 67 -0.64 10.55 1.32
CA ALA A 67 -0.05 10.97 0.05
C ALA A 67 -0.75 10.36 -1.18
N LEU A 68 -1.27 9.13 -1.08
CA LEU A 68 -2.06 8.51 -2.15
C LEU A 68 -3.44 9.16 -2.30
N GLY A 69 -4.01 9.70 -1.22
CA GLY A 69 -5.27 10.44 -1.21
C GLY A 69 -6.50 9.65 -1.69
N ASN A 70 -6.35 8.35 -1.96
CA ASN A 70 -7.43 7.51 -2.45
C ASN A 70 -7.32 6.08 -1.91
N GLU A 71 -8.47 5.51 -1.55
CA GLU A 71 -8.55 4.20 -0.91
C GLU A 71 -8.23 3.05 -1.88
N SER A 72 -8.51 3.22 -3.18
CA SER A 72 -8.30 2.15 -4.18
C SER A 72 -6.82 1.84 -4.36
N ASP A 73 -5.98 2.85 -4.49
CA ASP A 73 -4.54 2.69 -4.66
C ASP A 73 -3.87 2.24 -3.37
N PHE A 74 -4.35 2.70 -2.22
CA PHE A 74 -3.90 2.16 -0.94
C PHE A 74 -4.25 0.67 -0.80
N ASN A 75 -5.47 0.26 -1.16
CA ASN A 75 -5.85 -1.15 -1.15
C ASN A 75 -5.05 -2.00 -2.15
N LYS A 76 -4.66 -1.45 -3.31
CA LYS A 76 -3.73 -2.14 -4.23
C LYS A 76 -2.36 -2.33 -3.58
N LEU A 77 -1.82 -1.31 -2.89
CA LEU A 77 -0.58 -1.43 -2.14
C LEU A 77 -0.67 -2.57 -1.10
N LEU A 78 -1.76 -2.62 -0.33
CA LEU A 78 -1.99 -3.65 0.69
C LEU A 78 -2.11 -5.07 0.13
N SER A 79 -2.33 -5.22 -1.18
CA SER A 79 -2.35 -6.52 -1.86
C SER A 79 -0.95 -7.07 -2.19
N HIS A 80 0.10 -6.29 -2.01
CA HIS A 80 1.48 -6.73 -2.24
C HIS A 80 2.08 -7.51 -1.07
N ASP A 81 3.17 -8.22 -1.34
CA ASP A 81 3.91 -8.97 -0.33
C ASP A 81 4.37 -8.05 0.81
N GLU A 82 4.20 -8.50 2.05
CA GLU A 82 4.58 -7.76 3.26
C GLU A 82 6.03 -7.24 3.20
N TYR A 83 6.96 -8.07 2.70
CA TYR A 83 8.36 -7.68 2.54
C TYR A 83 8.55 -6.48 1.59
N LYS A 84 7.79 -6.44 0.48
CA LYS A 84 7.84 -5.32 -0.47
C LYS A 84 7.28 -4.06 0.16
N ILE A 85 6.18 -4.17 0.90
CA ILE A 85 5.58 -3.04 1.60
C ILE A 85 6.59 -2.48 2.63
N LYS A 86 7.19 -3.33 3.45
CA LYS A 86 8.25 -2.91 4.40
C LYS A 86 9.43 -2.24 3.72
N SER A 87 9.89 -2.77 2.58
CA SER A 87 10.95 -2.13 1.79
C SER A 87 10.57 -0.73 1.30
N VAL A 88 9.31 -0.49 0.93
CA VAL A 88 8.82 0.84 0.55
C VAL A 88 8.77 1.76 1.77
N LEU A 89 8.30 1.28 2.92
CA LEU A 89 8.23 2.06 4.16
C LEU A 89 9.62 2.46 4.67
N GLU A 90 10.61 1.58 4.55
CA GLU A 90 12.03 1.86 4.81
C GLU A 90 12.59 2.90 3.84
N HIS A 91 12.25 2.80 2.55
CA HIS A 91 12.68 3.79 1.57
C HIS A 91 12.10 5.17 1.87
N ILE A 92 10.80 5.26 2.18
CA ILE A 92 10.13 6.50 2.62
C ILE A 92 10.86 7.09 3.83
N LYS A 93 11.17 6.29 4.85
CA LYS A 93 11.95 6.74 6.01
C LYS A 93 13.25 7.41 5.57
N SER A 94 14.03 6.74 4.73
CA SER A 94 15.34 7.21 4.29
C SER A 94 15.27 8.52 3.49
N GLU A 95 14.20 8.73 2.71
CA GLU A 95 14.00 9.98 1.97
C GLU A 95 13.51 11.10 2.89
N LEU A 96 12.60 10.80 3.83
CA LEU A 96 12.13 11.78 4.82
C LEU A 96 13.26 12.26 5.76
N GLU A 97 14.21 11.40 6.08
CA GLU A 97 15.41 11.75 6.86
C GLU A 97 16.36 12.68 6.08
N LYS A 98 16.39 12.58 4.74
CA LYS A 98 17.17 13.49 3.89
C LYS A 98 16.52 14.87 3.76
N CYS A 99 15.20 14.95 3.88
CA CYS A 99 14.44 16.19 3.88
C CYS A 99 14.70 16.99 5.18
N THR A 100 15.80 17.74 5.18
CA THR A 100 16.27 18.62 6.26
C THR A 100 16.42 20.06 5.78
N GLY A 101 16.42 21.03 6.69
CA GLY A 101 16.54 22.47 6.39
C GLY A 101 15.21 23.24 6.42
N ASP A 102 15.25 24.52 6.08
CA ASP A 102 14.14 25.48 6.30
C ASP A 102 12.84 25.12 5.55
N ASN A 103 12.95 24.42 4.41
CA ASN A 103 11.80 23.98 3.59
C ASN A 103 11.42 22.51 3.81
N ALA A 104 11.94 21.85 4.84
CA ALA A 104 11.71 20.41 5.07
C ALA A 104 10.23 20.07 5.21
N ASN A 105 9.44 20.91 5.89
CA ASN A 105 8.00 20.68 6.03
C ASN A 105 7.26 20.75 4.70
N GLU A 106 7.67 21.64 3.79
CA GLU A 106 7.08 21.74 2.45
C GLU A 106 7.46 20.57 1.55
N GLN A 107 8.64 19.98 1.74
CA GLN A 107 9.10 18.82 0.98
C GLN A 107 8.47 17.51 1.46
N LYS A 108 8.03 17.46 2.71
CA LYS A 108 7.36 16.30 3.31
C LYS A 108 5.87 16.30 3.01
N ASN A 109 5.25 17.43 2.69
CA ASN A 109 3.81 17.57 2.49
C ASN A 109 3.39 17.54 1.01
#